data_AF-A0AA39T2X9-F1
#
_entry.id   AF-A0AA39T2X9-F1
#
_cell.length_a   1.000
_cell.length_b   1.000
_cell.length_c   1.000
_cell.angle_alpha   90.00
_cell.angle_beta   90.00
_cell.angle_gamma   90.00
#
_symmetry.space_group_name_H-M   'P 1'
#
loop_
_entity.id
_entity.type
_entity.pdbx_description
1 polymer ?
#
loop_
_entity_poly.entity_id
_entity_poly.type
_entity_poly.pdbx_seq_one_letter_code
_entity_poly.pdbx_strand_id
1 'polypeptide(L)'
;MSLSHQTTLPVEILGQIIAEAWALPLNPLQRLQMATSPLLVSKSFAWEFTRVFCTDIHILTPSHLNHILRFILPRLTLAFRSTDSPFSPSEFCRSISFLLEVDPYRGNSLPHPAWNNICYIMPLLSEHFPNAQRVLVNYHNWWCSDPDFTYLWLPEQVAELNVVFTYSLPFCRARLNEDTALVEDPSFALPGVKKLTVVGGNRSFVSQLVSACHHAKSVTTDTYKKPIVPIVQETVASRPKKQLKSYI
;
A
#
# COMPACT_ATOMS: atom_id res chain seq x y z
N MET A 1 39.99 16.58 32.09
CA MET A 1 38.79 16.99 31.31
C MET A 1 38.75 16.11 30.07
N SER A 2 37.87 15.11 30.05
CA SER A 2 37.73 14.18 28.93
C SER A 2 36.72 14.75 27.94
N LEU A 3 37.19 15.16 26.76
CA LEU A 3 36.34 15.45 25.61
C LEU A 3 35.82 14.11 25.08
N SER A 4 34.66 13.67 25.56
CA SER A 4 33.92 12.62 24.88
C SER A 4 33.51 13.16 23.51
N HIS A 5 34.24 12.78 22.47
CA HIS A 5 33.82 12.99 21.09
C HIS A 5 32.51 12.24 20.87
N GLN A 6 31.41 12.95 21.05
CA GLN A 6 30.08 12.42 20.80
C GLN A 6 29.91 12.40 19.28
N THR A 7 30.18 11.25 18.68
CA THR A 7 29.97 10.99 17.24
C THR A 7 28.48 10.80 17.00
N THR A 8 27.71 11.88 17.09
CA THR A 8 26.32 11.91 16.64
C THR A 8 26.28 12.16 15.14
N LEU A 9 25.61 11.28 14.40
CA LEU A 9 25.29 11.50 12.99
C LEU A 9 24.57 12.84 12.81
N PRO A 10 24.92 13.64 11.79
CA PRO A 10 24.16 14.84 11.44
C PRO A 10 22.69 14.48 11.17
N VAL A 11 21.77 15.37 11.56
CA VAL A 11 20.33 15.14 11.49
C VAL A 11 19.85 14.93 10.04
N GLU A 12 20.53 15.54 9.08
CA GLU A 12 20.27 15.43 7.65
C GLU A 12 20.57 14.00 7.16
N ILE A 13 21.72 13.45 7.58
CA ILE A 13 22.13 12.08 7.23
C ILE A 13 21.17 11.08 7.89
N LEU A 14 20.79 11.32 9.14
CA LEU A 14 19.81 10.50 9.83
C LEU A 14 18.46 10.49 9.10
N GLY A 15 17.95 11.67 8.72
CA GLY A 15 16.71 11.81 7.97
C GLY A 15 16.77 11.08 6.62
N GLN A 16 17.91 11.13 5.93
CA GLN A 16 18.10 10.40 4.67
C GLN A 16 18.09 8.88 4.87
N ILE A 17 18.81 8.36 5.87
CA ILE A 17 18.81 6.91 6.19
C ILE A 17 17.38 6.44 6.48
N ILE A 18 16.63 7.21 7.27
CA ILE A 18 15.25 6.87 7.60
C ILE A 18 14.36 6.91 6.35
N ALA A 19 14.51 7.92 5.50
CA ALA A 19 13.76 8.04 4.24
C ALA A 19 14.02 6.85 3.30
N GLU A 20 15.28 6.48 3.11
CA GLU A 20 15.67 5.33 2.28
C GLU A 20 15.12 4.02 2.85
N ALA A 21 15.24 3.81 4.17
CA ALA A 21 14.68 2.63 4.81
C ALA A 21 13.15 2.58 4.73
N TRP A 22 12.46 3.72 4.82
CA TRP A 22 10.99 3.80 4.75
C TRP A 22 10.44 3.56 3.34
N ALA A 23 11.23 3.90 2.32
CA ALA A 23 10.93 3.67 0.91
C ALA A 23 11.11 2.21 0.47
N LEU A 24 11.76 1.36 1.28
CA LEU A 24 11.91 -0.06 0.96
C LEU A 24 10.54 -0.78 0.85
N PRO A 25 10.46 -1.88 0.09
CA PRO A 25 9.25 -2.70 -0.02
C PRO A 25 9.05 -3.56 1.25
N LEU A 26 8.73 -2.89 2.36
CA LEU A 26 8.47 -3.51 3.67
C LEU A 26 7.04 -4.06 3.75
N ASN A 27 6.90 -5.24 4.35
CA ASN A 27 5.57 -5.78 4.68
C ASN A 27 4.93 -4.98 5.84
N PRO A 28 3.62 -5.12 6.10
CA PRO A 28 2.94 -4.34 7.14
C PRO A 28 3.54 -4.48 8.54
N LEU A 29 3.99 -5.69 8.92
CA LEU A 29 4.63 -5.92 10.21
C LEU A 29 5.96 -5.15 10.32
N GLN A 30 6.79 -5.20 9.28
CA GLN A 30 8.05 -4.46 9.21
C GLN A 30 7.82 -2.95 9.24
N ARG A 31 6.80 -2.44 8.53
CA ARG A 31 6.42 -1.03 8.59
C ARG A 31 5.97 -0.63 10.00
N LEU A 32 5.20 -1.46 10.68
CA LEU A 32 4.78 -1.21 12.07
C LEU A 32 5.97 -1.20 13.04
N GLN A 33 6.90 -2.14 12.90
CA GLN A 33 8.14 -2.17 13.68
C GLN A 33 8.97 -0.91 13.43
N MET A 34 9.11 -0.51 12.17
CA MET A 34 9.81 0.72 11.80
C MET A 34 9.08 1.98 12.29
N ALA A 35 7.75 1.95 12.44
CA ALA A 35 6.99 3.09 12.98
C ALA A 35 7.12 3.26 14.51
N THR A 36 7.46 2.20 15.23
CA THR A 36 7.49 2.19 16.70
C THR A 36 8.91 2.28 17.27
N SER A 37 9.88 1.62 16.62
CA SER A 37 11.28 1.59 17.08
C SER A 37 11.97 2.97 17.19
N PRO A 38 11.77 3.92 16.25
CA PRO A 38 12.35 5.27 16.28
C PRO A 38 12.10 6.03 17.59
N LEU A 39 10.94 5.82 18.20
CA LEU A 39 10.50 6.48 19.43
C LEU A 39 11.33 6.07 20.65
N LEU A 40 12.05 4.95 20.56
CA LEU A 40 12.85 4.38 21.65
C LEU A 40 14.33 4.77 21.57
N VAL A 41 14.78 5.36 20.46
CA VAL A 41 16.21 5.68 20.23
C VAL A 41 16.57 7.04 20.82
N SER A 42 15.95 8.11 20.32
CA SER A 42 16.17 9.48 20.79
C SER A 42 15.06 10.41 20.29
N LYS A 43 14.95 11.61 20.87
CA LYS A 43 13.99 12.63 20.41
C LYS A 43 14.25 13.05 18.96
N SER A 44 15.51 13.24 18.58
CA SER A 44 15.89 13.60 17.20
C SER A 44 15.52 12.51 16.22
N PHE A 45 15.72 11.24 16.58
CA PHE A 45 15.35 10.09 15.75
C PHE A 45 13.83 9.99 15.59
N ALA A 46 13.09 10.16 16.69
CA ALA A 46 11.63 10.20 16.66
C ALA A 46 11.09 11.33 15.78
N TRP A 47 11.69 12.52 15.85
CA TRP A 47 11.33 13.67 15.02
C TRP A 47 11.57 13.40 13.53
N GLU A 48 12.78 12.99 13.17
CA GLU A 48 13.13 12.72 11.77
C GLU A 48 12.29 11.60 11.17
N PHE A 49 12.05 10.52 11.93
CA PHE A 49 11.14 9.48 11.48
C PHE A 49 9.73 10.01 11.27
N THR A 50 9.23 10.82 12.19
CA THR A 50 7.89 11.39 12.07
C THR A 50 7.77 12.27 10.82
N ARG A 51 8.79 13.08 10.52
CA ARG A 51 8.85 13.89 9.29
C ARG A 51 8.82 13.03 8.02
N VAL A 52 9.60 11.95 8.00
CA VAL A 52 9.62 10.99 6.88
C VAL A 52 8.27 10.28 6.74
N PHE A 53 7.74 9.76 7.84
CA PHE A 53 6.44 9.09 7.90
C PHE A 53 5.31 9.99 7.38
N CYS A 54 5.30 11.26 7.79
CA CYS A 54 4.31 12.23 7.34
C CYS A 54 4.49 12.63 5.87
N THR A 55 5.67 12.43 5.28
CA THR A 55 5.90 12.69 3.85
C THR A 55 5.28 11.60 2.98
N ASP A 56 5.46 10.34 3.36
CA ASP A 56 4.96 9.18 2.63
C ASP A 56 4.18 8.28 3.59
N ILE A 57 2.87 8.48 3.66
CA ILE A 57 2.02 7.79 4.64
C ILE A 57 1.63 6.41 4.11
N HIS A 58 1.87 5.38 4.91
CA HIS A 58 1.46 4.01 4.59
C HIS A 58 0.33 3.55 5.52
N ILE A 59 -0.89 3.48 4.99
CA ILE A 59 -2.08 2.99 5.68
C ILE A 59 -2.08 1.46 5.60
N LEU A 60 -1.92 0.83 6.77
CA LEU A 60 -1.79 -0.62 6.91
C LEU A 60 -3.14 -1.28 7.22
N THR A 61 -3.98 -0.58 7.98
CA THR A 61 -5.30 -1.04 8.41
C THR A 61 -6.23 0.15 8.60
N PRO A 62 -7.55 -0.07 8.68
CA PRO A 62 -8.51 0.97 9.05
C PRO A 62 -8.22 1.60 10.41
N SER A 63 -7.83 0.78 11.39
CA SER A 63 -7.43 1.26 12.72
C SER A 63 -6.17 2.14 12.67
N HIS A 64 -5.22 1.82 11.78
CA HIS A 64 -4.04 2.64 11.56
C HIS A 64 -4.41 4.01 10.97
N LEU A 65 -5.35 4.05 10.03
CA LEU A 65 -5.86 5.32 9.49
C LEU A 65 -6.49 6.19 10.60
N ASN A 66 -7.37 5.62 11.42
CA ASN A 66 -7.96 6.34 12.55
C ASN A 66 -6.89 6.89 13.50
N HIS A 67 -5.80 6.16 13.71
CA HIS A 67 -4.68 6.63 14.51
C HIS A 67 -3.98 7.84 13.87
N ILE A 68 -3.71 7.80 12.56
CA ILE A 68 -3.09 8.90 11.82
C ILE A 68 -3.95 10.17 11.92
N LEU A 69 -5.24 10.06 11.62
CA LEU A 69 -6.15 11.21 11.60
C LEU A 69 -6.35 11.83 12.99
N ARG A 70 -6.46 11.00 14.04
CA ARG A 70 -6.76 11.48 15.40
C ARG A 70 -5.53 11.95 16.16
N PHE A 71 -4.36 11.36 15.92
CA PHE A 71 -3.20 11.60 16.78
C PHE A 71 -2.03 12.25 16.05
N ILE A 72 -1.77 11.85 14.81
CA ILE A 72 -0.59 12.32 14.08
C ILE A 72 -0.87 13.71 13.50
N LEU A 73 -1.98 13.87 12.78
CA LEU A 73 -2.36 15.16 12.19
C LEU A 73 -2.52 16.29 13.22
N PRO A 74 -3.21 16.09 14.36
CA PRO A 74 -3.40 17.16 15.34
C PRO A 74 -2.19 17.34 16.26
N ARG A 75 -1.00 16.81 15.88
CA ARG A 75 0.26 16.92 16.63
C ARG A 75 0.20 16.36 18.06
N LEU A 76 -0.65 15.35 18.29
CA LEU A 76 -0.86 14.81 19.64
C LEU A 76 0.19 13.76 20.02
N THR A 77 1.05 13.34 19.10
CA THR A 77 2.17 12.44 19.41
C THR A 77 3.29 13.16 20.16
N LEU A 78 4.02 12.40 20.99
CA LEU A 78 5.14 12.92 21.80
C LEU A 78 6.23 13.58 20.95
N ALA A 79 6.40 13.16 19.69
CA ALA A 79 7.37 13.74 18.77
C ALA A 79 7.07 15.23 18.47
N PHE A 80 5.80 15.59 18.28
CA PHE A 80 5.40 16.97 17.94
C PHE A 80 5.19 17.87 19.15
N ARG A 81 4.85 17.31 20.32
CA ARG A 81 4.62 18.10 21.54
C ARG A 81 5.88 18.82 22.04
N SER A 82 7.07 18.41 21.60
CA SER A 82 8.35 18.91 22.12
C SER A 82 9.12 19.83 21.17
N THR A 83 8.57 20.10 19.98
CA THR A 83 9.26 20.87 18.94
C THR A 83 8.46 22.13 18.62
N ASP A 84 9.08 23.30 18.75
CA ASP A 84 8.52 24.60 18.33
C ASP A 84 8.43 24.75 16.80
N SER A 85 8.34 23.62 16.07
CA SER A 85 8.30 23.61 14.61
C SER A 85 6.99 24.26 14.13
N PRO A 86 7.06 25.28 13.25
CA PRO A 86 5.87 25.89 12.68
C PRO A 86 5.11 24.91 11.77
N PHE A 87 5.80 23.91 11.22
CA PHE A 87 5.26 23.03 10.17
C PHE A 87 4.27 21.99 10.68
N SER A 88 3.15 21.87 9.98
CA SER A 88 2.13 20.86 10.27
C SER A 88 2.49 19.51 9.66
N PRO A 89 2.26 18.38 10.36
CA PRO A 89 2.40 17.04 9.80
C PRO A 89 1.70 16.89 8.44
N SER A 90 0.55 17.55 8.26
CA SER A 90 -0.23 17.56 7.01
C SER A 90 0.49 18.22 5.83
N GLU A 91 1.38 19.19 6.07
CA GLU A 91 2.08 19.93 5.02
C GLU A 91 3.18 19.10 4.37
N PHE A 92 3.71 18.10 5.09
CA PHE A 92 4.75 17.22 4.56
C PHE A 92 4.21 16.17 3.59
N CYS A 93 2.93 15.80 3.71
CA CYS A 93 2.38 14.66 3.00
C CYS A 93 2.40 14.89 1.48
N ARG A 94 3.13 14.02 0.78
CA ARG A 94 3.25 13.99 -0.68
C ARG A 94 2.64 12.73 -1.25
N SER A 95 2.67 11.63 -0.49
CA SER A 95 2.08 10.37 -0.92
C SER A 95 1.30 9.65 0.17
N ILE A 96 0.27 8.93 -0.25
CA ILE A 96 -0.54 8.06 0.60
C ILE A 96 -0.62 6.69 -0.07
N SER A 97 -0.26 5.66 0.69
CA SER A 97 -0.22 4.29 0.24
C SER A 97 -1.17 3.43 1.04
N PHE A 98 -2.06 2.68 0.38
CA PHE A 98 -2.89 1.65 1.01
C PHE A 98 -2.21 0.30 0.81
N LEU A 99 -1.95 -0.42 1.90
CA LEU A 99 -1.43 -1.78 1.87
C LEU A 99 -2.58 -2.73 2.16
N LEU A 100 -3.04 -3.41 1.12
CA LEU A 100 -4.20 -4.27 1.10
C LEU A 100 -3.72 -5.73 1.03
N GLU A 101 -3.47 -6.31 2.20
CA GLU A 101 -2.97 -7.68 2.32
C GLU A 101 -4.05 -8.62 2.85
N VAL A 102 -4.18 -9.78 2.19
CA VAL A 102 -5.09 -10.83 2.64
C VAL A 102 -4.39 -12.19 2.71
N ASP A 103 -4.85 -13.01 3.65
CA ASP A 103 -4.42 -14.39 3.83
C ASP A 103 -4.72 -15.20 2.57
N PRO A 104 -3.71 -15.79 1.89
CA PRO A 104 -3.92 -16.51 0.65
C PRO A 104 -4.68 -17.84 0.81
N TYR A 105 -4.90 -18.31 2.04
CA TYR A 105 -5.63 -19.54 2.33
C TYR A 105 -7.09 -19.32 2.72
N ARG A 106 -7.51 -18.06 2.92
CA ARG A 106 -8.90 -17.73 3.23
C ARG A 106 -9.69 -17.51 1.94
N GLY A 107 -10.95 -17.93 1.97
CA GLY A 107 -11.91 -17.53 0.94
C GLY A 107 -12.08 -16.02 1.00
N ASN A 108 -11.73 -15.36 -0.10
CA ASN A 108 -11.76 -13.91 -0.22
C ASN A 108 -13.06 -13.50 -0.91
N SER A 109 -13.96 -12.85 -0.17
CA SER A 109 -15.14 -12.22 -0.75
C SER A 109 -14.75 -10.94 -1.45
N LEU A 110 -15.20 -10.75 -2.69
CA LEU A 110 -15.21 -9.42 -3.32
C LEU A 110 -16.39 -8.61 -2.77
N PRO A 111 -16.23 -7.29 -2.54
CA PRO A 111 -15.04 -6.46 -2.72
C PRO A 111 -14.05 -6.51 -1.55
N HIS A 112 -12.85 -5.91 -1.67
CA HIS A 112 -11.88 -5.87 -0.57
C HIS A 112 -12.46 -5.14 0.67
N PRO A 113 -12.38 -5.70 1.88
CA PRO A 113 -12.99 -5.10 3.08
C PRO A 113 -12.43 -3.73 3.46
N ALA A 114 -11.24 -3.38 2.96
CA ALA A 114 -10.63 -2.08 3.16
C ALA A 114 -11.27 -0.95 2.33
N TRP A 115 -12.06 -1.28 1.30
CA TRP A 115 -12.48 -0.30 0.31
C TRP A 115 -13.38 0.81 0.88
N ASN A 116 -14.26 0.45 1.81
CA ASN A 116 -15.04 1.43 2.58
C ASN A 116 -14.16 2.51 3.25
N ASN A 117 -12.96 2.14 3.70
CA ASN A 117 -12.02 3.08 4.33
C ASN A 117 -11.29 3.94 3.31
N ILE A 118 -11.02 3.39 2.13
CA ILE A 118 -10.46 4.14 1.00
C ILE A 118 -11.48 5.18 0.54
N CYS A 119 -12.73 4.78 0.27
CA CYS A 119 -13.78 5.72 -0.09
C CYS A 119 -14.03 6.77 0.99
N TYR A 120 -13.94 6.41 2.27
CA TYR A 120 -14.08 7.34 3.38
C TYR A 120 -12.97 8.41 3.43
N ILE A 121 -11.71 8.04 3.14
CA ILE A 121 -10.59 8.97 3.25
C ILE A 121 -10.42 9.87 2.03
N MET A 122 -10.85 9.44 0.84
CA MET A 122 -10.61 10.21 -0.40
C MET A 122 -11.14 11.65 -0.32
N PRO A 123 -12.38 11.91 0.15
CA PRO A 123 -12.89 13.27 0.36
C PRO A 123 -12.07 14.09 1.35
N LEU A 124 -11.44 13.44 2.33
CA LEU A 124 -10.68 14.08 3.40
C LEU A 124 -9.26 14.48 2.99
N LEU A 125 -8.77 13.98 1.84
CA LEU A 125 -7.40 14.24 1.40
C LEU A 125 -7.15 15.72 1.14
N SER A 126 -8.10 16.45 0.55
CA SER A 126 -7.91 17.88 0.26
C SER A 126 -7.83 18.74 1.53
N GLU A 127 -8.55 18.34 2.58
CA GLU A 127 -8.58 19.05 3.85
C GLU A 127 -7.34 18.74 4.70
N HIS A 128 -7.00 17.45 4.81
CA HIS A 128 -5.98 16.99 5.75
C HIS A 128 -4.60 16.78 5.13
N PHE A 129 -4.52 16.64 3.81
CA PHE A 129 -3.28 16.37 3.07
C PHE A 129 -3.24 17.15 1.75
N PRO A 130 -3.28 18.50 1.79
CA PRO A 130 -3.41 19.33 0.60
C PRO A 130 -2.25 19.16 -0.40
N ASN A 131 -1.09 18.69 0.08
CA ASN A 131 0.10 18.45 -0.74
C ASN A 131 0.22 17.01 -1.24
N ALA A 132 -0.73 16.12 -0.92
CA ALA A 132 -0.70 14.73 -1.36
C ALA A 132 -0.97 14.64 -2.87
N GLN A 133 0.08 14.42 -3.63
CA GLN A 133 0.03 14.34 -5.10
C GLN A 133 -0.02 12.90 -5.61
N ARG A 134 0.32 11.93 -4.76
CA ARG A 134 0.42 10.52 -5.14
C ARG A 134 -0.45 9.63 -4.26
N VAL A 135 -1.26 8.80 -4.90
CA VAL A 135 -1.96 7.69 -4.25
C VAL A 135 -1.42 6.36 -4.78
N LEU A 136 -1.09 5.46 -3.86
CA LEU A 136 -0.60 4.12 -4.16
C LEU A 136 -1.56 3.10 -3.54
N VAL A 137 -2.03 2.13 -4.32
CA VAL A 137 -2.85 1.01 -3.85
C VAL A 137 -2.07 -0.27 -4.09
N ASN A 138 -1.57 -0.89 -3.02
CA ASN A 138 -0.81 -2.13 -3.07
C ASN A 138 -1.69 -3.30 -2.63
N TYR A 139 -2.09 -4.13 -3.58
CA TYR A 139 -2.76 -5.39 -3.32
C TYR A 139 -1.73 -6.51 -3.13
N HIS A 140 -1.87 -7.28 -2.05
CA HIS A 140 -1.14 -8.53 -1.83
C HIS A 140 -2.14 -9.68 -1.66
N ASN A 141 -2.04 -10.70 -2.53
CA ASN A 141 -2.96 -11.84 -2.58
C ASN A 141 -4.43 -11.42 -2.77
N TRP A 142 -4.68 -10.49 -3.69
CA TRP A 142 -6.01 -10.04 -4.03
C TRP A 142 -6.28 -10.04 -5.53
N TRP A 143 -7.55 -10.09 -5.89
CA TRP A 143 -8.01 -10.14 -7.27
C TRP A 143 -7.93 -8.77 -7.92
N CYS A 144 -7.50 -8.73 -9.18
CA CYS A 144 -7.55 -7.51 -9.99
C CYS A 144 -8.98 -7.13 -10.38
N SER A 145 -9.94 -8.04 -10.23
CA SER A 145 -11.35 -7.89 -10.58
C SER A 145 -12.20 -7.31 -9.43
N ASP A 146 -11.60 -6.53 -8.54
CA ASP A 146 -12.33 -5.90 -7.43
C ASP A 146 -13.34 -4.88 -7.97
N PRO A 147 -14.65 -5.15 -7.88
CA PRO A 147 -15.66 -4.31 -8.53
C PRO A 147 -15.70 -2.92 -7.91
N ASP A 148 -15.37 -2.79 -6.63
CA ASP A 148 -15.51 -1.49 -5.99
C ASP A 148 -14.42 -0.50 -6.41
N PHE A 149 -13.36 -0.97 -7.07
CA PHE A 149 -12.30 -0.09 -7.57
C PHE A 149 -12.86 0.99 -8.51
N THR A 150 -13.95 0.73 -9.23
CA THR A 150 -14.59 1.73 -10.11
C THR A 150 -15.24 2.88 -9.34
N TYR A 151 -15.47 2.72 -8.04
CA TYR A 151 -15.91 3.80 -7.15
C TYR A 151 -14.76 4.65 -6.61
N LEU A 152 -13.51 4.40 -7.03
CA LEU A 152 -12.38 5.22 -6.64
C LEU A 152 -12.60 6.64 -7.16
N TRP A 153 -12.73 7.58 -6.23
CA TRP A 153 -12.66 9.00 -6.52
C TRP A 153 -11.33 9.54 -6.00
N LEU A 154 -10.65 10.35 -6.81
CA LEU A 154 -9.42 11.04 -6.42
C LEU A 154 -9.65 12.55 -6.51
N PRO A 155 -9.23 13.32 -5.50
CA PRO A 155 -9.32 14.77 -5.56
C PRO A 155 -8.28 15.35 -6.53
N GLU A 156 -8.53 16.55 -7.05
CA GLU A 156 -7.77 17.13 -8.18
C GLU A 156 -6.26 17.29 -7.93
N GLN A 157 -5.84 17.44 -6.67
CA GLN A 157 -4.42 17.52 -6.33
C GLN A 157 -3.64 16.22 -6.57
N VAL A 158 -4.33 15.07 -6.64
CA VAL A 158 -3.71 13.77 -6.88
C VAL A 158 -3.40 13.62 -8.37
N ALA A 159 -2.13 13.81 -8.72
CA ALA A 159 -1.64 13.72 -10.09
C ALA A 159 -1.02 12.36 -10.44
N GLU A 160 -0.70 11.53 -9.45
CA GLU A 160 -0.05 10.24 -9.64
C GLU A 160 -0.88 9.12 -8.97
N LEU A 161 -1.30 8.13 -9.76
CA LEU A 161 -1.93 6.92 -9.27
C LEU A 161 -1.06 5.71 -9.59
N ASN A 162 -0.72 4.96 -8.56
CA ASN A 162 0.00 3.71 -8.70
C ASN A 162 -0.84 2.56 -8.14
N VAL A 163 -1.03 1.50 -8.90
CA VAL A 163 -1.76 0.29 -8.48
C VAL A 163 -0.85 -0.91 -8.68
N VAL A 164 -0.50 -1.59 -7.60
CA VAL A 164 0.47 -2.68 -7.62
C VAL A 164 -0.18 -3.92 -7.06
N PHE A 165 -0.13 -5.01 -7.81
CA PHE A 165 -0.54 -6.32 -7.36
C PHE A 165 0.67 -7.22 -7.17
N THR A 166 0.73 -7.84 -6.00
CA THR A 166 1.75 -8.83 -5.65
C THR A 166 1.07 -10.10 -5.16
N TYR A 167 1.75 -11.22 -5.36
CA TYR A 167 1.17 -12.54 -5.13
C TYR A 167 2.17 -13.47 -4.47
N SER A 168 1.71 -14.15 -3.43
CA SER A 168 2.39 -15.31 -2.87
C SER A 168 2.20 -16.53 -3.80
N LEU A 169 3.11 -17.50 -3.71
CA LEU A 169 3.02 -18.75 -4.47
C LEU A 169 1.69 -19.51 -4.26
N PRO A 170 1.15 -19.62 -3.03
CA PRO A 170 -0.16 -20.25 -2.81
C PRO A 170 -1.28 -19.54 -3.59
N PHE A 171 -1.31 -18.21 -3.59
CA PHE A 171 -2.35 -17.44 -4.26
C PHE A 171 -2.26 -17.54 -5.79
N CYS A 172 -1.05 -17.57 -6.36
CA CYS A 172 -0.86 -17.75 -7.81
C CYS A 172 -1.54 -19.01 -8.35
N ARG A 173 -1.54 -20.11 -7.59
CA ARG A 173 -2.19 -21.37 -8.00
C ARG A 173 -3.72 -21.25 -8.05
N ALA A 174 -4.31 -20.52 -7.10
CA ALA A 174 -5.75 -20.23 -7.11
C ALA A 174 -6.11 -19.30 -8.27
N ARG A 175 -5.28 -18.28 -8.54
CA ARG A 175 -5.50 -17.27 -9.58
C ARG A 175 -5.54 -17.83 -11.00
N LEU A 176 -4.72 -18.83 -11.31
CA LEU A 176 -4.68 -19.43 -12.66
C LEU A 176 -6.02 -20.04 -13.10
N ASN A 177 -6.93 -20.31 -12.16
CA ASN A 177 -8.23 -20.91 -12.44
C ASN A 177 -9.36 -19.88 -12.58
N GLU A 178 -9.13 -18.63 -12.16
CA GLU A 178 -10.17 -17.57 -12.08
C GLU A 178 -9.60 -16.27 -12.67
N ASP A 179 -9.61 -16.16 -14.00
CA ASP A 179 -9.35 -14.89 -14.70
C ASP A 179 -10.69 -14.25 -15.04
N THR A 180 -11.31 -13.62 -14.04
CA THR A 180 -12.54 -12.87 -14.22
C THR A 180 -12.21 -11.45 -14.71
N ALA A 181 -12.95 -11.02 -15.73
CA ALA A 181 -12.92 -9.63 -16.18
C ALA A 181 -13.43 -8.71 -15.05
N LEU A 182 -12.93 -7.47 -14.99
CA LEU A 182 -13.56 -6.47 -14.15
C LEU A 182 -14.97 -6.17 -14.70
N VAL A 183 -15.89 -5.75 -13.84
CA VAL A 183 -17.15 -5.20 -14.29
C VAL A 183 -16.84 -3.87 -14.99
N GLU A 184 -17.10 -3.80 -16.29
CA GLU A 184 -16.93 -2.56 -17.03
C GLU A 184 -17.91 -1.51 -16.50
N ASP A 185 -17.34 -0.40 -16.01
CA ASP A 185 -18.10 0.78 -15.61
C ASP A 185 -17.69 1.95 -16.52
N PRO A 186 -18.58 2.39 -17.43
CA PRO A 186 -18.29 3.48 -18.36
C PRO A 186 -18.26 4.85 -17.67
N SER A 187 -18.76 4.97 -16.43
CA SER A 187 -18.76 6.22 -15.67
C SER A 187 -17.48 6.45 -14.88
N PHE A 188 -16.63 5.41 -14.76
CA PHE A 188 -15.38 5.48 -14.03
C PHE A 188 -14.36 6.38 -14.75
N ALA A 189 -14.03 7.51 -14.12
CA ALA A 189 -13.10 8.49 -14.66
C ALA A 189 -12.20 9.07 -13.57
N LEU A 190 -10.91 9.24 -13.90
CA LEU A 190 -9.89 9.82 -13.03
C LEU A 190 -9.14 10.94 -13.77
N PRO A 191 -9.84 12.04 -14.15
CA PRO A 191 -9.31 13.05 -15.07
C PRO A 191 -8.13 13.85 -14.51
N GLY A 192 -7.93 13.88 -13.18
CA GLY A 192 -6.81 14.56 -12.53
C GLY A 192 -5.48 13.81 -12.62
N VAL A 193 -5.51 12.51 -12.92
CA VAL A 193 -4.32 11.64 -12.93
C VAL A 193 -3.48 11.91 -14.19
N LYS A 194 -2.25 12.36 -13.98
CA LYS A 194 -1.26 12.66 -15.03
C LYS A 194 -0.23 11.55 -15.21
N LYS A 195 0.01 10.75 -14.18
CA LYS A 195 0.88 9.57 -14.24
C LYS A 195 0.16 8.37 -13.66
N LEU A 196 0.11 7.30 -14.43
CA LEU A 196 -0.50 6.03 -14.04
C LEU A 196 0.57 4.94 -14.04
N THR A 197 0.70 4.21 -12.93
CA THR A 197 1.50 2.98 -12.87
C THR A 197 0.59 1.82 -12.51
N VAL A 198 0.63 0.74 -13.28
CA VAL A 198 -0.09 -0.51 -12.96
C VAL A 198 0.86 -1.69 -13.06
N VAL A 199 1.03 -2.45 -11.98
CA VAL A 199 1.94 -3.61 -11.94
C VAL A 199 1.17 -4.85 -11.49
N GLY A 200 1.34 -5.99 -12.15
CA GLY A 200 0.74 -7.28 -11.80
C GLY A 200 -0.77 -7.43 -12.13
N GLY A 201 -1.37 -6.38 -12.70
CA GLY A 201 -2.77 -6.35 -13.14
C GLY A 201 -3.05 -7.27 -14.34
N ASN A 202 -4.31 -7.66 -14.56
CA ASN A 202 -4.71 -8.31 -15.82
C ASN A 202 -4.99 -7.28 -16.93
N ARG A 203 -5.08 -7.75 -18.18
CA ARG A 203 -5.25 -6.88 -19.35
C ARG A 203 -6.53 -6.03 -19.27
N SER A 204 -7.63 -6.61 -18.80
CA SER A 204 -8.93 -5.93 -18.68
C SER A 204 -8.84 -4.75 -17.71
N PHE A 205 -8.30 -5.01 -16.51
CA PHE A 205 -8.11 -4.00 -15.48
C PHE A 205 -7.21 -2.85 -15.95
N VAL A 206 -6.07 -3.18 -16.55
CA VAL A 206 -5.13 -2.18 -17.09
C VAL A 206 -5.82 -1.33 -18.16
N SER A 207 -6.56 -1.95 -19.08
CA SER A 207 -7.27 -1.23 -20.14
C SER A 207 -8.29 -0.25 -19.57
N GLN A 208 -9.08 -0.66 -18.57
CA GLN A 208 -10.10 0.20 -17.96
C GLN A 208 -9.47 1.37 -17.19
N LEU A 209 -8.39 1.12 -16.44
CA LEU A 209 -7.65 2.18 -15.75
C LEU A 209 -7.04 3.20 -16.71
N VAL A 210 -6.48 2.75 -17.84
CA VAL A 210 -5.96 3.64 -18.87
C VAL A 210 -7.08 4.49 -19.47
N SER A 211 -8.26 3.91 -19.73
CA SER A 211 -9.43 4.65 -20.20
C SER A 211 -9.92 5.68 -19.17
N ALA A 212 -9.99 5.31 -17.89
CA ALA A 212 -10.41 6.22 -16.82
C ALA A 212 -9.44 7.41 -16.67
N CYS A 213 -8.14 7.16 -16.81
CA CYS A 213 -7.07 8.16 -16.75
C CYS A 213 -6.74 8.75 -18.14
N HIS A 214 -7.74 9.15 -18.92
CA HIS A 214 -7.58 9.63 -20.31
C HIS A 214 -6.68 10.87 -20.47
N HIS A 215 -6.36 11.60 -19.40
CA HIS A 215 -5.42 12.73 -19.40
C HIS A 215 -3.99 12.36 -18.95
N ALA A 216 -3.72 11.09 -18.68
CA ALA A 216 -2.40 10.63 -18.26
C ALA A 216 -1.36 10.88 -19.37
N LYS A 217 -0.27 11.57 -19.01
CA LYS A 217 0.87 11.83 -19.89
C LYS A 217 1.88 10.69 -19.88
N SER A 218 1.86 9.88 -18.82
CA SER A 218 2.76 8.76 -18.63
C SER A 218 1.96 7.58 -18.08
N VAL A 219 2.08 6.44 -18.76
CA VAL A 219 1.50 5.17 -18.33
C VAL A 219 2.64 4.15 -18.27
N THR A 220 2.83 3.55 -17.10
CA THR A 220 3.80 2.48 -16.88
C THR A 220 3.04 1.21 -16.52
N THR A 221 3.18 0.17 -17.34
CA THR A 221 2.62 -1.15 -17.05
C THR A 221 3.70 -2.21 -17.17
N ASP A 222 3.66 -3.23 -16.30
CA ASP A 222 4.38 -4.45 -16.62
C ASP A 222 3.60 -5.16 -17.73
N THR A 223 4.22 -5.31 -18.90
CA THR A 223 3.61 -6.08 -19.98
C THR A 223 3.29 -7.45 -19.43
N TYR A 224 2.01 -7.79 -19.30
CA TYR A 224 1.53 -9.09 -18.82
C TYR A 224 2.14 -10.18 -19.71
N LYS A 225 3.31 -10.70 -19.33
CA LYS A 225 3.84 -11.95 -19.85
C LYS A 225 3.14 -13.01 -19.03
N LYS A 226 2.20 -13.72 -19.67
CA LYS A 226 1.54 -14.91 -19.13
C LYS A 226 2.57 -15.69 -18.28
N PRO A 227 2.32 -15.98 -16.99
CA PRO A 227 3.30 -16.66 -16.17
C PRO A 227 3.65 -18.00 -16.83
N ILE A 228 4.88 -18.13 -17.29
CA ILE A 228 5.43 -19.41 -17.73
C ILE A 228 5.71 -20.18 -16.45
N VAL A 229 4.74 -20.99 -16.01
CA VAL A 229 5.00 -21.98 -14.97
C VAL A 229 5.85 -23.06 -15.62
N PRO A 230 7.10 -23.32 -15.18
CA PRO A 230 7.77 -24.54 -15.56
C PRO A 230 6.93 -25.69 -15.01
N ILE A 231 6.40 -26.52 -15.90
CA ILE A 231 5.70 -27.76 -15.55
C ILE A 231 6.74 -28.65 -14.89
N VAL A 232 6.90 -28.53 -13.58
CA VAL A 232 7.51 -29.59 -12.79
C VAL A 232 6.42 -30.65 -12.66
N GLN A 233 6.52 -31.68 -13.50
CA GLN A 233 5.76 -32.91 -13.33
C GLN A 233 6.17 -33.51 -11.97
N GLU A 234 5.43 -33.19 -10.91
CA GLU A 234 5.46 -34.01 -9.71
C GLU A 234 4.81 -35.35 -10.06
N THR A 235 5.66 -36.36 -10.25
CA THR A 235 5.27 -37.76 -10.27
C THR A 235 4.39 -38.08 -9.06
N VAL A 236 3.13 -38.40 -9.35
CA VAL A 236 2.14 -38.86 -8.39
C VAL A 236 2.63 -40.16 -7.75
N ALA A 237 3.17 -40.07 -6.53
CA ALA A 237 3.30 -41.24 -5.67
C ALA A 237 1.92 -41.60 -5.12
N SER A 238 1.39 -42.73 -5.58
CA SER A 238 0.12 -43.32 -5.18
C SER A 238 0.00 -43.47 -3.66
N ARG A 239 -1.03 -42.88 -3.05
CA ARG A 239 -1.43 -43.19 -1.66
C ARG A 239 -2.18 -44.53 -1.61
N PRO A 240 -1.97 -45.38 -0.60
CA PRO A 240 -2.68 -46.64 -0.46
C PRO A 240 -4.12 -46.42 0.04
N LYS A 241 -5.06 -47.15 -0.57
CA LYS A 241 -6.48 -47.20 -0.17
C LYS A 241 -6.61 -47.87 1.21
N LYS A 242 -7.12 -47.15 2.21
CA LYS A 242 -7.63 -47.77 3.45
C LYS A 242 -9.01 -48.36 3.17
N GLN A 243 -9.13 -49.70 3.28
CA GLN A 243 -10.42 -50.39 3.32
C GLN A 243 -11.10 -50.10 4.66
N LEU A 244 -12.35 -49.60 4.62
CA LEU A 244 -13.25 -49.60 5.76
C LEU A 244 -13.79 -51.03 5.93
N LYS A 245 -13.53 -51.66 7.08
CA LYS A 245 -14.26 -52.86 7.51
C LYS A 245 -15.53 -52.41 8.24
N SER A 246 -16.68 -52.81 7.71
CA SER A 246 -17.96 -52.77 8.41
C SER A 246 -17.99 -53.83 9.52
N TYR A 247 -18.43 -53.46 10.71
CA TYR A 247 -18.93 -54.42 11.69
C TYR A 247 -20.43 -54.18 11.87
N ILE A 248 -21.16 -55.30 11.85
CA ILE A 248 -22.57 -55.47 12.21
C ILE A 248 -22.71 -55.22 13.72
#